data_AF-B4H749-F1
#
_entry.id   AF-B4H749-F1
#
_cell.length_a   1.000
_cell.length_b   1.000
_cell.length_c   1.000
_cell.angle_alpha   90.00
_cell.angle_beta   90.00
_cell.angle_gamma   90.00
#
_symmetry.space_group_name_H-M   'P 1'
#
loop_
_entity.id
_entity.type
_entity.pdbx_description
1 polymer ?
#
loop_
_entity_poly.entity_id
_entity_poly.type
_entity_poly.pdbx_seq_one_letter_code
_entity_poly.pdbx_strand_id
1 'polypeptide(L)'
;MNLLKAALLLSALVVLSEAGEESGSIDWEKWLECTHIGARASAQILRRTIPAMRVLYQCIDFEPLRDPEFSQLRLLKNIYKFLKLSVYDKQSCLLDPLKGVVNTLEPYVERIDSMHCLDS
;
A
#
# COMPACT_ATOMS: atom_id res chain seq x y z
N MET A 1 -38.13 27.40 -31.36
CA MET A 1 -36.95 27.34 -30.46
C MET A 1 -37.22 26.70 -29.10
N ASN A 2 -38.48 26.49 -28.68
CA ASN A 2 -38.81 25.83 -27.40
C ASN A 2 -38.94 24.30 -27.52
N LEU A 3 -39.32 23.80 -28.70
CA LEU A 3 -39.43 22.36 -28.96
C LEU A 3 -38.07 21.64 -28.96
N LEU A 4 -37.03 22.26 -29.51
CA LEU A 4 -35.66 21.74 -29.47
C LEU A 4 -35.10 21.70 -28.04
N LYS A 5 -35.41 22.73 -27.23
CA LYS A 5 -35.04 22.76 -25.81
C LYS A 5 -35.79 21.69 -25.01
N ALA A 6 -37.08 21.50 -25.27
CA ALA A 6 -37.87 20.46 -24.63
C ALA A 6 -37.38 19.05 -25.01
N ALA A 7 -37.05 18.82 -26.27
CA ALA A 7 -36.50 17.55 -26.75
C ALA A 7 -35.12 17.24 -26.13
N LEU A 8 -34.25 18.25 -26.00
CA LEU A 8 -32.96 18.11 -25.33
C LEU A 8 -33.10 17.82 -23.84
N LEU A 9 -34.03 18.48 -23.15
CA LEU A 9 -34.29 18.24 -21.73
C LEU A 9 -34.89 16.84 -21.50
N LEU A 10 -35.83 16.41 -22.35
CA LEU A 10 -36.41 15.07 -22.27
C LEU A 10 -35.36 13.98 -22.56
N SER A 11 -34.49 14.20 -23.54
CA SER A 11 -33.38 13.29 -23.83
C SER A 11 -32.39 13.20 -22.66
N ALA A 12 -32.07 14.33 -22.01
CA ALA A 12 -31.24 14.33 -20.82
C ALA A 12 -31.90 13.59 -19.65
N LEU A 13 -33.22 13.74 -19.43
CA LEU A 13 -33.95 13.01 -18.39
C LEU A 13 -33.99 11.50 -18.63
N VAL A 14 -34.06 11.05 -19.89
CA VAL A 14 -34.01 9.61 -20.23
C VAL A 14 -32.63 9.03 -19.91
N VAL A 15 -31.54 9.73 -20.26
CA VAL A 15 -30.17 9.29 -19.90
C VAL A 15 -29.96 9.26 -18.38
N LEU A 16 -30.53 10.22 -17.65
CA LEU A 16 -30.46 10.28 -16.18
C LEU A 16 -31.30 9.21 -15.48
N SER A 17 -32.37 8.72 -16.12
CA SER A 17 -33.21 7.65 -15.55
C SER A 17 -32.62 6.27 -15.80
N GLU A 18 -31.93 6.06 -16.93
CA GLU A 18 -31.19 4.82 -17.21
C GLU A 18 -29.86 4.72 -16.44
N ALA A 19 -29.28 5.86 -16.03
CA ALA A 19 -28.11 5.90 -15.15
C ALA A 19 -28.37 5.39 -13.72
N GLY A 20 -29.64 5.11 -13.38
CA GLY A 20 -30.05 4.71 -12.03
C GLY A 20 -29.98 3.22 -11.71
N GLU A 21 -29.91 2.31 -12.69
CA GLU A 21 -30.21 0.89 -12.39
C GLU A 21 -29.25 -0.19 -12.93
N GLU A 22 -28.17 0.13 -13.64
CA GLU A 22 -27.19 -0.91 -14.07
C GLU A 22 -25.72 -0.51 -13.90
N SER A 23 -25.31 -0.20 -12.67
CA SER A 23 -23.93 -0.48 -12.27
C SER A 23 -23.98 -1.57 -11.22
N GLY A 24 -23.34 -2.72 -11.47
CA GLY A 24 -22.98 -3.64 -10.40
C GLY A 24 -22.26 -2.81 -9.34
N SER A 25 -22.95 -2.57 -8.22
CA SER A 25 -22.73 -1.37 -7.41
C SER A 25 -21.43 -1.51 -6.64
N ILE A 26 -20.32 -1.10 -7.25
CA ILE A 26 -19.11 -0.76 -6.52
C ILE A 26 -19.51 0.40 -5.62
N ASP A 27 -19.60 0.12 -4.33
CA ASP A 27 -19.78 1.14 -3.30
C ASP A 27 -18.50 1.99 -3.28
N TRP A 28 -18.53 3.08 -4.06
CA TRP A 28 -17.41 4.00 -4.22
C TRP A 28 -17.01 4.65 -2.90
N GLU A 29 -17.95 4.84 -1.99
CA GLU A 29 -17.68 5.41 -0.66
C GLU A 29 -16.89 4.42 0.19
N LYS A 30 -17.34 3.16 0.23
CA LYS A 30 -16.61 2.05 0.86
C LYS A 30 -15.21 1.88 0.23
N TRP A 31 -15.10 1.89 -1.09
CA TRP A 31 -13.82 1.77 -1.79
C TRP A 31 -12.84 2.89 -1.42
N LEU A 32 -13.33 4.13 -1.34
CA LEU A 32 -12.52 5.29 -1.00
C LEU A 32 -12.06 5.24 0.46
N GLU A 33 -12.92 4.82 1.38
CA GLU A 33 -12.54 4.67 2.79
C GLU A 33 -11.51 3.56 2.99
N CYS A 34 -11.69 2.40 2.35
CA CYS A 34 -10.73 1.30 2.37
C CYS A 34 -9.36 1.72 1.81
N THR A 35 -9.34 2.46 0.70
CA THR A 35 -8.12 3.00 0.12
C THR A 35 -7.43 4.00 1.06
N HIS A 36 -8.22 4.85 1.73
CA HIS A 36 -7.68 5.83 2.69
C HIS A 36 -7.03 5.16 3.90
N ILE A 37 -7.60 4.07 4.40
CA ILE A 37 -7.01 3.27 5.48
C ILE A 37 -5.70 2.64 5.03
N GLY A 38 -5.67 2.02 3.84
CA GLY A 38 -4.44 1.45 3.28
C GLY A 38 -3.34 2.50 3.06
N ALA A 39 -3.71 3.68 2.55
CA ALA A 39 -2.78 4.81 2.41
C ALA A 39 -2.23 5.27 3.77
N ARG A 40 -3.08 5.34 4.80
CA ARG A 40 -2.66 5.73 6.15
C ARG A 40 -1.76 4.66 6.80
N ALA A 41 -2.05 3.39 6.58
CA ALA A 41 -1.25 2.26 7.05
C ALA A 41 0.15 2.27 6.42
N SER A 42 0.23 2.38 5.09
CA SER A 42 1.50 2.45 4.37
C SER A 42 2.33 3.67 4.77
N ALA A 43 1.71 4.84 4.95
CA ALA A 43 2.38 6.03 5.44
C ALA A 43 2.99 5.84 6.85
N GLN A 44 2.30 5.14 7.75
CA GLN A 44 2.84 4.81 9.07
C GLN A 44 4.04 3.87 8.99
N ILE A 45 3.96 2.83 8.17
CA ILE A 45 5.08 1.91 7.95
C ILE A 45 6.29 2.67 7.41
N LEU A 46 6.10 3.47 6.35
CA LEU A 46 7.19 4.23 5.72
C LEU A 46 7.90 5.15 6.71
N ARG A 47 7.16 5.81 7.62
CA ARG A 47 7.75 6.64 8.68
C ARG A 47 8.63 5.84 9.64
N ARG A 48 8.30 4.57 9.89
CA ARG A 48 9.03 3.67 10.79
C ARG A 48 10.11 2.84 10.08
N THR A 49 10.07 2.74 8.75
CA THR A 49 11.04 1.97 7.97
C THR A 49 12.47 2.48 8.15
N ILE A 50 12.70 3.80 8.07
CA ILE A 50 14.07 4.36 8.17
C ILE A 50 14.76 3.97 9.51
N PRO A 51 14.17 4.24 10.69
CA PRO A 51 14.80 3.84 11.94
C PRO A 51 14.91 2.32 12.09
N ALA A 52 13.91 1.55 11.65
CA ALA A 52 13.96 0.09 11.68
C ALA A 52 15.10 -0.48 10.83
N MET A 53 15.30 0.06 9.62
CA MET A 53 16.41 -0.32 8.73
C MET A 53 17.77 0.02 9.35
N ARG A 54 17.88 1.16 10.04
CA ARG A 54 19.13 1.51 10.75
C ARG A 54 19.47 0.49 11.84
N VAL A 55 18.50 0.14 12.68
CA VAL A 55 18.68 -0.87 13.74
C VAL A 55 19.03 -2.22 13.12
N LEU A 56 18.35 -2.60 12.04
CA LEU A 56 18.62 -3.84 11.32
C LEU A 56 20.03 -3.87 10.73
N TYR A 57 20.48 -2.80 10.06
CA TYR A 57 21.83 -2.70 9.51
C TYR A 57 22.91 -2.80 10.59
N GLN A 58 22.68 -2.17 11.75
CA GLN A 58 23.58 -2.27 12.90
C GLN A 58 23.59 -3.68 13.47
N CYS A 59 22.44 -4.31 13.64
CA CYS A 59 22.35 -5.65 14.21
C CYS A 59 23.02 -6.70 13.32
N ILE A 60 22.85 -6.61 12.00
CA ILE A 60 23.46 -7.56 11.06
C ILE A 60 24.93 -7.24 10.71
N ASP A 61 25.49 -6.16 11.26
CA ASP A 61 26.82 -5.62 10.90
C ASP A 61 26.99 -5.49 9.37
N PHE A 62 26.01 -4.89 8.70
CA PHE A 62 26.02 -4.82 7.24
C PHE A 62 27.06 -3.81 6.73
N GLU A 63 28.06 -4.32 6.01
CA GLU A 63 29.00 -3.49 5.28
C GLU A 63 28.76 -3.57 3.76
N PRO A 64 28.31 -2.48 3.12
CA PRO A 64 28.02 -2.45 1.68
C PRO A 64 29.32 -2.46 0.86
N LEU A 65 29.27 -3.08 -0.31
CA LEU A 65 30.34 -2.99 -1.31
C LEU A 65 30.43 -1.55 -1.84
N ARG A 66 31.52 -0.84 -1.53
CA ARG A 66 31.79 0.55 -1.92
C ARG A 66 32.79 0.59 -3.07
N ASP A 67 32.28 0.52 -4.29
CA ASP A 67 33.07 0.67 -5.52
C ASP A 67 32.76 2.05 -6.16
N PRO A 68 33.69 2.77 -6.79
CA PRO A 68 33.39 4.02 -7.49
C PRO A 68 32.34 3.89 -8.61
N GLU A 69 32.22 2.74 -9.28
CA GLU A 69 31.30 2.59 -10.42
C GLU A 69 29.92 2.02 -10.05
N PHE A 70 28.86 2.76 -10.38
CA PHE A 70 27.49 2.33 -10.16
C PHE A 70 27.08 1.23 -11.15
N SER A 71 27.16 -0.04 -10.71
CA SER A 71 26.66 -1.19 -11.48
C SER A 71 25.41 -1.81 -10.87
N GLN A 72 24.41 -2.16 -11.70
CA GLN A 72 23.21 -2.88 -11.28
C GLN A 72 23.55 -4.23 -10.62
N LEU A 73 24.61 -4.89 -11.11
CA LEU A 73 25.14 -6.12 -10.53
C LEU A 73 25.59 -5.93 -9.07
N ARG A 74 26.19 -4.78 -8.74
CA ARG A 74 26.59 -4.46 -7.36
C ARG A 74 25.38 -4.27 -6.45
N LEU A 75 24.33 -3.60 -6.92
CA LEU A 75 23.09 -3.49 -6.16
C LEU A 75 22.55 -4.88 -5.83
N LEU A 76 22.49 -5.77 -6.81
CA LEU A 76 22.05 -7.15 -6.62
C LEU A 76 22.94 -7.92 -5.63
N LYS A 77 24.27 -7.77 -5.72
CA LYS A 77 25.22 -8.38 -4.75
C LYS A 77 25.02 -7.85 -3.33
N ASN A 78 24.80 -6.55 -3.16
CA ASN A 78 24.53 -5.95 -1.86
C ASN A 78 23.20 -6.43 -1.27
N ILE A 79 22.15 -6.54 -2.10
CA ILE A 79 20.85 -7.10 -1.69
C ILE A 79 21.03 -8.57 -1.28
N TYR A 80 21.73 -9.37 -2.08
CA TYR A 80 21.99 -10.77 -1.76
C TYR A 80 22.77 -10.92 -0.44
N LYS A 81 23.85 -10.15 -0.25
CA LYS A 81 24.63 -10.15 0.99
C LYS A 81 23.77 -9.76 2.20
N PHE A 82 22.94 -8.73 2.04
CA PHE A 82 22.01 -8.28 3.08
C PHE A 82 21.00 -9.38 3.45
N LEU A 83 20.37 -10.02 2.45
CA LEU A 83 19.42 -11.10 2.68
C LEU A 83 20.09 -12.33 3.31
N LYS A 84 21.30 -12.68 2.85
CA LYS A 84 22.08 -13.77 3.43
C LYS A 84 22.33 -13.54 4.92
N LEU A 85 22.84 -12.37 5.27
CA LEU A 85 23.15 -12.02 6.67
C LEU A 85 21.88 -11.94 7.53
N SER A 86 20.82 -11.31 7.03
CA SER A 86 19.60 -11.12 7.81
C SER A 86 18.77 -12.39 7.96
N VAL A 87 18.63 -13.20 6.90
CA VAL A 87 17.73 -14.37 6.88
C VAL A 87 18.43 -15.67 7.29
N TYR A 88 19.74 -15.82 7.09
CA TYR A 88 20.43 -17.07 7.41
C TYR A 88 21.34 -16.95 8.63
N ASP A 89 22.14 -15.89 8.71
CA ASP A 89 23.16 -15.79 9.76
C ASP A 89 22.63 -15.16 11.05
N LYS A 90 21.80 -14.11 10.95
CA LYS A 90 21.34 -13.29 12.08
C LYS A 90 19.83 -13.07 12.07
N GLN A 91 19.07 -14.17 11.99
CA GLN A 91 17.60 -14.17 11.97
C GLN A 91 16.96 -13.38 13.12
N SER A 92 17.58 -13.40 14.31
CA SER A 92 17.10 -12.66 15.48
C SER A 92 16.98 -11.16 15.22
N CYS A 93 17.83 -10.59 14.36
CA CYS A 93 17.81 -9.18 13.99
C CYS A 93 16.55 -8.77 13.21
N LEU A 94 15.84 -9.71 12.59
CA LEU A 94 14.61 -9.46 11.86
C LEU A 94 13.37 -9.40 12.76
N LEU A 95 13.45 -9.99 13.96
CA LEU A 95 12.28 -10.13 14.85
C LEU A 95 11.71 -8.78 15.29
N ASP A 96 12.56 -7.84 15.70
CA ASP A 96 12.11 -6.53 16.19
C ASP A 96 11.51 -5.66 15.07
N PRO A 97 12.14 -5.53 13.88
CA PRO A 97 11.51 -4.88 12.74
C PRO A 97 10.16 -5.51 12.36
N LEU A 98 10.07 -6.86 12.34
CA LEU A 98 8.82 -7.55 12.00
C LEU A 98 7.73 -7.28 13.04
N LYS A 99 8.04 -7.41 14.33
CA LYS A 99 7.10 -7.08 15.41
C LYS A 99 6.66 -5.62 15.31
N GLY A 100 7.59 -4.72 15.01
CA GLY A 100 7.28 -3.30 14.79
C GLY A 100 6.28 -3.08 13.65
N VAL A 101 6.42 -3.80 12.53
CA VAL A 101 5.46 -3.75 11.42
C VAL A 101 4.12 -4.33 11.82
N VAL A 102 4.08 -5.50 12.45
CA VAL A 102 2.84 -6.15 12.91
C VAL A 102 2.07 -5.24 13.86
N ASN A 103 2.71 -4.73 14.91
CA ASN A 103 2.08 -3.83 15.88
C ASN A 103 1.64 -2.51 15.26
N THR A 104 2.28 -2.07 14.18
CA THR A 104 1.87 -0.86 13.45
C THR A 104 0.66 -1.14 12.56
N LEU A 105 0.57 -2.33 11.98
CA LEU A 105 -0.49 -2.74 11.06
C LEU A 105 -1.74 -3.27 11.74
N GLU A 106 -1.63 -3.87 12.91
CA GLU A 106 -2.73 -4.45 13.70
C GLU A 106 -4.01 -3.60 13.69
N PRO A 107 -4.00 -2.31 14.08
CA PRO A 107 -5.22 -1.48 14.09
C PRO A 107 -5.77 -1.21 12.68
N TYR A 108 -4.95 -1.28 11.63
CA TYR A 108 -5.39 -1.12 10.26
C TYR A 108 -6.03 -2.39 9.72
N VAL A 109 -5.50 -3.57 10.09
CA VAL A 109 -6.07 -4.87 9.72
C VAL A 109 -7.46 -5.02 10.33
N GLU A 110 -7.61 -4.74 11.62
CA GLU A 110 -8.91 -4.76 12.29
C GLU A 110 -9.92 -3.83 11.60
N ARG A 111 -9.46 -2.64 11.18
CA ARG A 111 -10.34 -1.68 10.51
C ARG A 111 -10.73 -2.12 9.09
N ILE A 112 -9.79 -2.70 8.33
CA ILE A 112 -10.03 -3.28 7.00
C ILE A 112 -11.05 -4.43 7.10
N ASP A 113 -10.92 -5.29 8.11
CA ASP A 113 -11.83 -6.41 8.35
C ASP A 113 -13.22 -5.92 8.78
N SER A 114 -13.30 -5.00 9.75
CA SER A 114 -14.58 -4.42 10.22
C SER A 114 -15.36 -3.69 9.13
N MET A 115 -14.66 -3.17 8.11
CA MET A 115 -15.27 -2.49 6.97
C MET A 115 -15.47 -3.41 5.77
N HIS A 116 -15.18 -4.71 5.90
CA HIS A 116 -15.34 -5.69 4.83
C HIS A 116 -14.65 -5.24 3.52
N CYS A 117 -13.47 -4.62 3.64
CA CYS A 117 -12.75 -4.01 2.52
C CYS A 117 -12.22 -5.05 1.51
N LEU A 118 -12.12 -6.30 1.94
CA LEU A 118 -11.61 -7.43 1.14
C LEU A 118 -12.73 -8.39 0.71
N ASP A 119 -13.96 -8.14 1.17
CA ASP A 119 -15.11 -8.96 0.78
C ASP A 119 -15.54 -8.53 -0.62
N SER A 120 -15.47 -9.49 -1.54
CA SER A 120 -15.78 -9.33 -2.97
C SER A 120 -17.27 -9.41 -3.23
#